data_AF-A0A7V9N5Z5-F1
#
_entry.id   AF-A0A7V9N5Z5-F1
#
_cell.length_a   1.000
_cell.length_b   1.000
_cell.length_c   1.000
_cell.angle_alpha   90.00
_cell.angle_beta   90.00
_cell.angle_gamma   90.00
#
_symmetry.space_group_name_H-M   'P 1'
#
loop_
_entity.id
_entity.type
_entity.pdbx_description
1 polymer ?
#
loop_
_entity_poly.entity_id
_entity_poly.type
_entity_poly.pdbx_seq_one_letter_code
_entity_poly.pdbx_strand_id
1 'polypeptide(L)'
;MKLSRDYALGWVLLGLFLIFWIGQTLVGWQEFMAEQAAHGEGAAVFGDGGYVWNWARTTLENWQSEMLQLFAMVALTSVLIFRGSPESKDGDDEMKETLARLERRLDELTTRTTVANGSAVHEERIRHLSSRMAGD
;
A
#
# COMPACT_ATOMS: atom_id res chain seq x y z
N MET A 1 -16.59 21.94 18.30
CA MET A 1 -16.91 21.21 17.05
C MET A 1 -15.60 20.81 16.38
N LYS A 2 -15.01 19.66 16.73
CA LYS A 2 -13.73 19.16 16.15
C LYS A 2 -13.94 18.15 15.00
N LEU A 3 -15.14 17.58 14.91
CA LEU A 3 -15.50 16.53 13.97
C LEU A 3 -15.37 16.95 12.48
N SER A 4 -15.55 18.23 12.15
CA SER A 4 -15.42 18.68 10.75
C SER A 4 -13.97 18.76 10.26
N ARG A 5 -12.99 18.98 11.15
CA ARG A 5 -11.58 19.10 10.75
C ARG A 5 -10.91 17.74 10.61
N ASP A 6 -11.28 16.78 11.47
CA ASP A 6 -10.72 15.43 11.46
C ASP A 6 -11.23 14.62 10.24
N TYR A 7 -12.40 14.97 9.69
CA TYR A 7 -12.97 14.39 8.47
C TYR A 7 -12.99 15.36 7.27
N ALA A 8 -12.21 16.45 7.33
CA ALA A 8 -12.23 17.49 6.29
C ALA A 8 -11.96 16.94 4.89
N LEU A 9 -11.01 16.00 4.77
CA LEU A 9 -10.70 15.34 3.51
C LEU A 9 -11.90 14.56 2.95
N GLY A 10 -12.61 13.81 3.81
CA GLY A 10 -13.79 13.06 3.40
C GLY A 10 -14.91 13.97 2.89
N TRP A 11 -15.13 15.12 3.54
CA TRP A 11 -16.12 16.11 3.08
C TRP A 11 -15.72 16.78 1.77
N VAL A 12 -14.44 17.11 1.57
CA VAL A 12 -13.96 17.66 0.30
C VAL A 12 -14.13 16.64 -0.83
N LEU A 13 -13.74 15.38 -0.61
CA LEU A 13 -13.89 14.31 -1.59
C LEU A 13 -15.36 14.03 -1.91
N LEU A 14 -16.23 13.99 -0.89
CA LEU A 14 -17.66 13.85 -1.09
C LEU A 14 -18.24 15.03 -1.88
N GLY A 15 -17.81 16.26 -1.57
CA GLY A 15 -18.22 17.45 -2.32
C GLY A 15 -17.81 17.38 -3.78
N LEU A 16 -16.55 17.05 -4.07
CA LEU A 16 -16.06 16.85 -5.44
C LEU A 16 -16.81 15.71 -6.14
N PHE A 17 -17.00 14.59 -5.47
CA PHE A 17 -17.78 13.46 -5.98
C PHE A 17 -19.19 13.92 -6.39
N LEU A 18 -19.91 14.62 -5.52
CA LEU A 18 -21.26 15.11 -5.82
C LEU A 18 -21.28 16.12 -6.97
N ILE A 19 -20.28 17.02 -7.05
CA ILE A 19 -20.17 17.97 -8.16
C ILE A 19 -20.03 17.23 -9.49
N PHE A 20 -19.11 16.26 -9.57
CA PHE A 20 -18.92 15.47 -10.79
C PHE A 20 -20.10 14.54 -11.07
N TRP A 21 -20.72 14.00 -10.03
CA TRP A 21 -21.90 13.14 -10.15
C TRP A 21 -23.13 13.89 -10.67
N ILE A 22 -23.38 15.11 -10.18
CA ILE A 22 -24.42 15.97 -10.74
C ILE A 22 -24.05 16.41 -12.17
N GLY A 23 -22.78 16.75 -12.40
CA GLY A 23 -22.26 17.12 -13.72
C GLY A 23 -22.52 16.05 -14.77
N GLN A 24 -22.18 14.79 -14.49
CA GLN A 24 -22.45 13.69 -15.43
C GLN A 24 -23.95 13.48 -15.67
N THR A 25 -24.80 13.64 -14.65
CA THR A 25 -26.26 13.52 -14.82
C THR A 25 -26.81 14.64 -15.71
N LEU A 26 -26.32 15.88 -15.55
CA LEU A 26 -26.76 17.00 -16.38
C LEU A 26 -26.29 16.90 -17.83
N VAL A 27 -25.06 16.41 -18.05
CA VAL A 27 -24.52 16.19 -19.40
C VAL A 27 -25.25 15.01 -20.06
N GLY A 28 -25.42 13.90 -19.35
CA GLY A 28 -26.13 12.73 -19.88
C GLY A 28 -27.60 13.02 -20.19
N TRP A 29 -28.27 13.90 -19.45
CA TRP A 29 -29.62 14.35 -19.80
C TRP A 29 -29.66 15.10 -21.12
N GLN A 30 -28.67 15.95 -21.40
CA GLN A 30 -28.59 16.69 -22.67
C GLN A 30 -28.38 15.74 -23.86
N GLU A 31 -27.52 14.74 -23.69
CA GLU A 31 -27.28 13.71 -24.70
C GLU A 31 -28.56 12.89 -24.96
N PHE A 32 -29.21 12.42 -23.90
CA PHE A 32 -30.47 11.69 -24.01
C PHE A 32 -31.57 12.51 -24.69
N MET A 33 -31.71 13.79 -24.34
CA MET A 33 -32.66 14.71 -25.00
C MET A 33 -32.37 14.83 -26.50
N ALA A 34 -31.10 14.97 -26.88
CA ALA A 34 -30.69 15.09 -28.28
C ALA A 34 -30.97 13.80 -29.06
N GLU A 35 -30.70 12.63 -28.45
CA GLU A 35 -31.01 11.33 -29.04
C GLU A 35 -32.51 11.13 -29.24
N GLN A 36 -33.33 11.39 -28.22
CA GLN A 36 -34.79 11.27 -28.34
C GLN A 36 -35.36 12.22 -29.39
N ALA A 37 -34.85 13.46 -29.46
CA ALA A 37 -35.24 14.41 -30.49
C ALA A 37 -34.88 13.93 -31.91
N ALA A 38 -33.72 13.28 -32.08
CA ALA A 38 -33.32 12.69 -33.36
C ALA A 38 -34.22 11.52 -33.77
N HIS A 39 -34.79 10.78 -32.81
CA HIS A 39 -35.75 9.71 -33.04
C HIS A 39 -37.21 10.20 -33.16
N GLY A 40 -37.46 11.51 -33.03
CA GLY A 40 -38.80 12.08 -33.07
C GLY A 40 -39.64 11.79 -31.82
N GLU A 41 -39.00 11.36 -30.74
CA GLU A 41 -39.64 11.02 -29.47
C GLU A 41 -39.54 12.17 -28.46
N GLY A 42 -40.51 12.23 -27.54
CA GLY A 42 -40.46 13.14 -26.40
C GLY A 42 -39.55 12.58 -25.30
N ALA A 43 -38.55 13.35 -24.89
CA ALA A 43 -37.67 12.94 -23.80
C ALA A 43 -38.42 12.99 -22.45
N ALA A 44 -38.65 11.82 -21.88
CA ALA A 44 -39.27 11.65 -20.57
C ALA A 44 -38.21 11.39 -19.50
N VAL A 45 -38.35 12.00 -18.33
CA VAL A 45 -37.48 11.71 -17.17
C VAL A 45 -37.81 10.34 -16.58
N PHE A 46 -39.11 10.02 -16.47
CA PHE A 46 -39.63 8.80 -15.87
C PHE A 46 -40.33 7.92 -16.91
N GLY A 47 -40.46 6.63 -16.61
CA GLY A 47 -41.05 5.61 -17.49
C GLY A 47 -40.02 4.58 -17.97
N ASP A 48 -40.47 3.53 -18.67
CA ASP A 48 -39.62 2.40 -19.09
C ASP A 48 -38.52 2.82 -20.07
N GLY A 49 -38.77 3.84 -20.88
CA GLY A 49 -37.78 4.51 -21.74
C GLY A 49 -37.26 5.82 -21.15
N GLY A 50 -37.54 6.11 -19.88
CA GLY A 50 -37.18 7.37 -19.24
C GLY A 50 -35.68 7.47 -18.93
N TYR A 51 -35.20 8.71 -18.83
CA TYR A 51 -33.80 8.98 -18.54
C TYR A 51 -33.31 8.37 -17.23
N VAL A 52 -34.14 8.29 -16.17
CA VAL A 52 -33.72 7.68 -14.90
C VAL A 52 -33.24 6.24 -15.09
N TRP A 53 -33.93 5.48 -15.95
CA TRP A 53 -33.54 4.10 -16.23
C TRP A 53 -32.28 4.04 -17.10
N ASN A 54 -32.19 4.90 -18.12
CA ASN A 54 -31.00 5.01 -18.96
C ASN A 54 -29.75 5.39 -18.13
N TRP A 55 -29.86 6.45 -17.34
CA TRP A 55 -28.83 6.93 -16.42
C TRP A 55 -28.40 5.86 -15.41
N ALA A 56 -29.36 5.17 -14.79
CA ALA A 56 -29.05 4.10 -13.84
C ALA A 56 -28.32 2.95 -14.52
N ARG A 57 -28.77 2.53 -15.70
CA ARG A 57 -28.11 1.49 -16.50
C ARG A 57 -26.67 1.89 -16.81
N THR A 58 -26.45 3.03 -17.46
CA THR A 58 -25.11 3.48 -17.85
C THR A 58 -24.19 3.66 -16.63
N THR A 59 -24.70 4.21 -15.53
CA THR A 59 -23.93 4.39 -14.30
C THR A 59 -23.54 3.05 -13.68
N LEU A 60 -24.48 2.11 -13.60
CA LEU A 60 -24.23 0.79 -13.01
C LEU A 60 -23.38 -0.12 -13.90
N GLU A 61 -23.49 -0.01 -15.22
CA GLU A 61 -22.62 -0.71 -16.18
C GLU A 61 -21.17 -0.24 -16.02
N ASN A 62 -20.94 1.08 -15.94
CA ASN A 62 -19.62 1.63 -15.65
C ASN A 62 -19.08 1.10 -14.31
N TRP A 63 -19.89 1.18 -13.25
CA TRP A 63 -19.52 0.66 -11.93
C TRP A 63 -19.23 -0.84 -11.93
N GLN A 64 -20.04 -1.63 -12.63
CA GLN A 64 -19.84 -3.06 -12.77
C GLN A 64 -18.48 -3.35 -13.42
N SER A 65 -18.15 -2.63 -14.50
CA SER A 65 -16.88 -2.80 -15.21
C SER A 65 -15.68 -2.46 -14.34
N GLU A 66 -15.75 -1.38 -13.56
CA GLU A 66 -14.70 -0.98 -12.63
C GLU A 66 -14.53 -1.98 -11.49
N MET A 67 -15.63 -2.51 -10.93
CA MET A 67 -15.54 -3.54 -9.90
C MET A 67 -14.93 -4.83 -10.44
N LEU A 68 -15.31 -5.22 -11.67
CA LEU A 68 -14.71 -6.37 -12.34
C LEU A 68 -13.21 -6.14 -12.58
N GLN A 69 -12.81 -4.93 -12.99
CA GLN A 69 -11.40 -4.57 -13.17
C GLN A 69 -10.62 -4.64 -11.86
N LEU A 70 -11.13 -4.05 -10.78
CA LEU A 70 -10.48 -4.07 -9.46
C LEU A 70 -10.37 -5.51 -8.95
N PHE A 71 -11.44 -6.30 -9.08
CA PHE A 71 -11.44 -7.71 -8.72
C PHE A 71 -10.41 -8.50 -9.55
N ALA A 72 -10.41 -8.32 -10.87
CA ALA A 72 -9.46 -8.97 -11.76
C ALA A 72 -8.02 -8.56 -11.41
N MET A 73 -7.77 -7.29 -11.10
CA MET A 73 -6.47 -6.81 -10.68
C MET A 73 -6.02 -7.46 -9.37
N VAL A 74 -6.88 -7.52 -8.34
CA VAL A 74 -6.54 -8.18 -7.06
C VAL A 74 -6.34 -9.67 -7.26
N ALA A 75 -7.22 -10.34 -8.01
CA ALA A 75 -7.12 -11.77 -8.29
C ALA A 75 -5.84 -12.09 -9.09
N LEU A 76 -5.59 -11.38 -10.19
CA LEU A 76 -4.40 -11.55 -11.01
C LEU A 76 -3.14 -11.21 -10.23
N THR A 77 -3.10 -10.10 -9.47
CA THR A 77 -1.91 -9.79 -8.65
C THR A 77 -1.73 -10.81 -7.54
N SER A 78 -2.78 -11.32 -6.91
CA SER A 78 -2.64 -12.37 -5.89
C SER A 78 -2.08 -13.69 -6.44
N VAL A 79 -2.44 -14.05 -7.68
CA VAL A 79 -1.98 -15.28 -8.35
C VAL A 79 -0.62 -15.09 -9.03
N LEU A 80 -0.40 -13.91 -9.62
CA LEU A 80 0.82 -13.53 -10.35
C LEU A 80 1.83 -12.77 -9.47
N ILE A 81 1.61 -12.70 -8.15
CA ILE A 81 2.66 -12.27 -7.21
C ILE A 81 3.88 -13.10 -7.58
N PHE A 82 4.90 -12.41 -8.09
CA PHE A 82 6.18 -13.01 -8.40
C PHE A 82 6.63 -13.74 -7.15
N ARG A 83 6.80 -15.08 -7.25
CA ARG A 83 7.60 -15.84 -6.29
C ARG A 83 8.95 -15.11 -6.16
N GLY A 84 9.17 -14.40 -5.05
CA GLY A 84 10.34 -13.55 -4.83
C GLY A 84 10.09 -12.05 -4.64
N SER A 85 8.85 -11.57 -4.53
CA SER A 85 8.62 -10.19 -4.03
C SER A 85 9.08 -10.06 -2.58
N PRO A 86 9.82 -9.01 -2.17
CA PRO A 86 10.30 -8.81 -0.80
C PRO A 86 9.20 -8.61 0.25
N GLU A 87 7.93 -8.42 -0.17
CA GLU A 87 6.75 -8.45 0.72
C GLU A 87 5.99 -9.80 0.73
N SER A 88 6.48 -10.80 -0.01
CA SER A 88 5.93 -12.17 0.07
C SER A 88 6.33 -12.83 1.39
N LYS A 89 5.47 -13.73 1.87
CA LYS A 89 5.73 -14.56 3.07
C LYS A 89 7.06 -15.34 2.99
N ASP A 90 7.47 -15.72 1.77
CA ASP A 90 8.78 -16.35 1.52
C ASP A 90 9.94 -15.37 1.79
N GLY A 91 9.77 -14.09 1.45
CA GLY A 91 10.75 -13.04 1.76
C GLY A 91 10.85 -12.76 3.26
N ASP A 92 9.74 -12.89 3.99
CA ASP A 92 9.69 -12.76 5.46
C ASP A 92 10.51 -13.85 6.17
N ASP A 93 10.43 -15.09 5.68
CA ASP A 93 11.17 -16.21 6.25
C ASP A 93 12.67 -16.14 5.86
N GLU A 94 12.99 -15.73 4.64
CA GLU A 94 14.36 -15.47 4.20
C GLU A 94 15.00 -14.28 4.95
N MET A 95 14.22 -13.24 5.24
CA MET A 95 14.61 -12.09 6.06
C MET A 95 14.93 -12.51 7.49
N LYS A 96 14.07 -13.33 8.12
CA LYS A 96 14.32 -13.87 9.46
C LYS A 96 15.58 -14.74 9.50
N GLU A 97 15.79 -15.59 8.49
CA GLU A 97 16.99 -16.41 8.42
C GLU A 97 18.25 -15.55 8.25
N THR A 98 18.17 -14.49 7.45
CA THR A 98 19.26 -13.53 7.26
C THR A 98 19.57 -12.77 8.56
N LEU A 99 18.54 -12.28 9.26
CA LEU A 99 18.68 -11.62 10.56
C LEU A 99 19.32 -12.55 11.60
N ALA A 100 18.85 -13.80 11.71
CA ALA A 100 19.44 -14.78 12.61
C ALA A 100 20.90 -15.09 12.28
N ARG A 101 21.27 -15.11 10.98
CA ARG A 101 22.66 -15.25 10.53
C ARG A 101 23.54 -14.06 10.95
N LEU A 102 23.00 -12.84 10.85
CA LEU A 102 23.71 -11.62 11.23
C LEU A 102 23.90 -11.53 12.74
N GLU A 103 22.88 -11.86 13.54
CA GLU A 103 22.97 -11.89 15.00
C GLU A 103 24.08 -12.83 15.48
N ARG A 104 24.12 -14.06 14.96
CA ARG A 104 25.21 -15.02 15.25
C ARG A 104 26.60 -14.48 14.91
N ARG A 105 26.74 -13.83 13.75
CA ARG A 105 28.03 -13.23 13.35
C ARG A 105 28.43 -12.08 14.26
N LEU A 106 27.48 -11.26 14.70
CA LEU A 106 27.74 -10.16 15.63
C LEU A 106 28.18 -10.69 16.99
N ASP A 107 27.58 -11.76 17.50
CA ASP A 107 27.99 -12.42 18.75
C ASP A 107 29.40 -13.02 18.65
N GLU A 108 29.70 -13.69 17.54
CA GLU A 108 31.04 -14.22 17.28
C GLU A 108 32.11 -13.12 17.25
N LEU A 109 31.84 -12.01 16.55
CA LEU A 109 32.75 -10.87 16.48
C LEU A 109 32.93 -10.20 17.85
N THR A 110 31.85 -10.02 18.59
CA THR A 110 31.88 -9.45 19.94
C THR A 110 32.69 -10.33 20.89
N THR A 111 32.50 -11.65 20.82
CA THR A 111 33.26 -12.62 21.60
C THR A 111 34.74 -12.60 21.24
N ARG A 112 35.08 -12.62 19.95
CA ARG A 112 36.48 -12.55 19.47
C ARG A 112 37.17 -11.27 19.91
N THR A 113 36.51 -10.12 19.77
CA THR A 113 37.04 -8.83 20.22
C THR A 113 37.23 -8.80 21.74
N THR A 114 36.28 -9.33 22.50
CA THR A 114 36.37 -9.38 23.97
C THR A 114 37.53 -10.25 24.44
N VAL A 115 37.69 -11.45 23.85
CA VAL A 115 38.79 -12.37 24.16
C VAL A 115 40.14 -11.77 23.77
N ALA A 116 40.26 -11.21 22.56
CA ALA A 116 41.50 -10.59 22.08
C ALA A 116 41.94 -9.40 22.96
N ASN A 117 40.98 -8.58 23.41
CA ASN A 117 41.26 -7.45 24.28
C ASN A 117 41.66 -7.92 25.69
N GLY A 118 40.99 -8.96 26.21
CA GLY A 118 41.34 -9.57 27.49
C GLY A 118 42.74 -10.22 27.48
N SER A 119 43.11 -10.91 26.39
CA SER A 119 44.44 -11.49 26.25
C SER A 119 45.53 -10.42 26.15
N ALA A 120 45.29 -9.33 25.42
CA ALA A 120 46.25 -8.23 25.29
C ALA A 120 46.52 -7.55 26.66
N VAL A 121 45.47 -7.29 27.44
CA VAL A 121 45.59 -6.72 28.79
C VAL A 121 46.31 -7.68 29.75
N HIS A 122 46.05 -8.98 29.63
CA HIS A 122 46.73 -9.99 30.44
C HIS A 122 48.23 -10.08 30.09
N GLU A 123 48.56 -10.07 28.80
CA GLU A 123 49.94 -10.13 28.31
C GLU A 123 50.75 -8.87 28.72
N GLU A 124 50.14 -7.70 28.64
CA GLU A 124 50.74 -6.44 29.08
C GLU A 124 50.98 -6.42 30.60
N ARG A 125 50.03 -6.95 31.39
CA ARG A 125 50.18 -7.08 32.85
C ARG A 125 51.32 -8.05 33.22
N ILE A 126 51.45 -9.18 32.54
CA ILE A 126 52.56 -10.13 32.75
C ILE A 126 53.90 -9.48 32.40
N ARG A 127 53.97 -8.76 31.28
CA ARG A 127 55.19 -8.06 30.84
C ARG A 127 55.63 -7.00 31.86
N HIS A 128 54.69 -6.22 32.38
CA HIS A 128 54.96 -5.21 33.40
C HIS A 128 55.43 -5.82 34.73
N LEU A 129 54.84 -6.95 35.16
CA LEU A 129 55.28 -7.67 36.37
C LEU A 129 56.67 -8.29 36.19
N SER A 130 56.94 -8.90 35.03
CA SER A 130 58.26 -9.43 34.68
C SER A 130 59.34 -8.34 34.70
N SER A 131 59.04 -7.16 34.13
CA SER A 131 59.93 -6.00 34.16
C SER A 131 60.21 -5.47 35.57
N ARG A 132 59.28 -5.64 36.53
CA ARG A 132 59.49 -5.25 37.93
C ARG A 132 60.29 -6.28 38.73
N MET A 133 60.25 -7.56 38.35
CA MET A 133 61.01 -8.62 39.03
C MET A 133 62.44 -8.78 38.49
N ALA A 134 62.72 -8.29 37.29
CA ALA A 134 64.08 -8.31 36.71
C ALA A 134 64.95 -7.10 37.10
N GLY A 135 64.45 -6.21 37.98
CA GLY A 135 65.07 -4.93 38.33
C GLY A 135 65.58 -4.78 39.76
N ASP A 136 65.52 -5.84 40.59
CA ASP A 136 66.19 -5.94 41.90
C ASP A 136 67.32 -7.00 41.82
#